data_AF-A0A956I670-F1
#
_entry.id   AF-A0A956I670-F1
#
_cell.length_a   1.000
_cell.length_b   1.000
_cell.length_c   1.000
_cell.angle_alpha   90.00
_cell.angle_beta   90.00
_cell.angle_gamma   90.00
#
_symmetry.space_group_name_H-M   'P 1'
#
loop_
_entity.id
_entity.type
_entity.pdbx_description
1 polymer ?
#
loop_
_entity_poly.entity_id
_entity_poly.type
_entity_poly.pdbx_seq_one_letter_code
_entity_poly.pdbx_strand_id
1 'polypeptide(L)'
;TVCRIAAGACDVAETCSGSSTTCPADGFMSSGAVCRAAAGPCDLTETCSGTNALCPGDAIRSSSFVCRPSAGDCDLPESCTGSGTACPSDAFRPSSHVCRAATGTCDVTETCTGSSATCPADGSQPAGTPCAGADSYCDAAGLCCVLTCTGIVSCPPTCGACGADYACACACCGGTLGMSCS
;
A
#
# COMPACT_ATOMS: atom_id res chain seq x y z
N THR A 1 -37.99 -35.47 -26.37
CA THR A 1 -36.71 -36.17 -26.53
C THR A 1 -35.65 -35.21 -27.00
N VAL A 2 -34.44 -35.22 -26.42
CA VAL A 2 -33.30 -34.45 -26.95
C VAL A 2 -32.97 -35.00 -28.32
N CYS A 3 -32.96 -34.12 -29.32
CA CYS A 3 -32.77 -34.51 -30.70
C CYS A 3 -31.46 -33.98 -31.28
N ARG A 4 -30.88 -32.95 -30.63
CA ARG A 4 -29.48 -32.58 -30.77
C ARG A 4 -28.89 -32.25 -29.40
N ILE A 5 -27.68 -32.72 -29.16
CA ILE A 5 -26.92 -32.37 -27.96
C ILE A 5 -26.23 -31.02 -28.13
N ALA A 6 -25.86 -30.39 -27.02
CA ALA A 6 -25.03 -29.20 -27.03
C ALA A 6 -23.62 -29.53 -27.55
N ALA A 7 -23.12 -28.75 -28.49
CA ALA A 7 -21.81 -28.89 -29.13
C ALA A 7 -20.68 -28.16 -28.39
N GLY A 8 -21.00 -27.33 -27.40
CA GLY A 8 -20.02 -26.60 -26.59
C GLY A 8 -20.66 -25.83 -25.44
N ALA A 9 -19.83 -25.15 -24.65
CA ALA A 9 -20.29 -24.41 -23.46
C ALA A 9 -21.23 -23.22 -23.78
N CYS A 10 -21.28 -22.78 -25.03
CA CYS A 10 -22.16 -21.72 -25.51
C CYS A 10 -23.35 -22.22 -26.33
N ASP A 11 -23.61 -23.53 -26.31
CA ASP A 11 -24.63 -24.18 -27.10
C ASP A 11 -25.79 -24.70 -26.24
N VAL A 12 -27.01 -24.64 -26.76
CA VAL A 12 -28.20 -25.17 -26.10
C VAL A 12 -28.61 -26.46 -26.81
N ALA A 13 -28.83 -27.54 -26.05
CA ALA A 13 -29.35 -28.77 -26.64
C ALA A 13 -30.83 -28.60 -27.06
N GLU A 14 -31.21 -29.00 -28.27
CA GLU A 14 -32.60 -28.95 -28.70
C GLU A 14 -33.38 -30.22 -28.35
N THR A 15 -34.60 -29.98 -27.91
CA THR A 15 -35.59 -31.00 -27.64
C THR A 15 -36.70 -30.95 -28.67
N CYS A 16 -37.11 -32.10 -29.21
CA CYS A 16 -38.31 -32.18 -30.03
C CYS A 16 -39.51 -31.67 -29.21
N SER A 17 -40.32 -30.81 -29.84
CA SER A 17 -41.59 -30.33 -29.28
C SER A 17 -42.67 -31.41 -29.20
N GLY A 18 -42.42 -32.60 -29.75
CA GLY A 18 -43.39 -33.68 -29.90
C GLY A 18 -44.43 -33.45 -31.01
N SER A 19 -44.43 -32.27 -31.64
CA SER A 19 -45.37 -31.91 -32.72
C SER A 19 -44.73 -31.87 -34.11
N SER A 20 -43.40 -31.96 -34.19
CA SER A 20 -42.62 -32.00 -35.44
C SER A 20 -41.70 -33.22 -35.48
N THR A 21 -41.44 -33.72 -36.68
CA THR A 21 -40.43 -34.78 -36.93
C THR A 21 -39.02 -34.22 -37.08
N THR A 22 -38.86 -32.89 -37.21
CA THR A 22 -37.57 -32.20 -37.27
C THR A 22 -37.23 -31.52 -35.94
N CYS A 23 -35.94 -31.47 -35.60
CA CYS A 23 -35.47 -30.64 -34.48
C CYS A 23 -35.78 -29.16 -34.73
N PRO A 24 -35.97 -28.37 -33.66
CA PRO A 24 -35.85 -26.92 -33.70
C PRO A 24 -34.53 -26.46 -34.34
N ALA A 25 -34.50 -25.19 -34.75
CA ALA A 25 -33.28 -24.55 -35.22
C ALA A 25 -32.22 -24.47 -34.10
N ASP A 26 -30.97 -24.36 -34.52
CA ASP A 26 -29.83 -24.31 -33.62
C ASP A 26 -29.87 -23.09 -32.67
N GLY A 27 -29.93 -23.36 -31.36
CA GLY A 27 -29.98 -22.38 -30.30
C GLY A 27 -28.64 -22.22 -29.57
N PHE A 28 -28.18 -20.97 -29.47
CA PHE A 28 -27.00 -20.63 -28.69
C PHE A 28 -27.37 -19.97 -27.36
N MET A 29 -26.47 -20.07 -26.39
CA MET A 29 -26.53 -19.28 -25.15
C MET A 29 -26.51 -17.79 -25.50
N SER A 30 -27.17 -16.96 -24.68
CA SER A 30 -27.27 -15.52 -24.95
C SER A 30 -25.90 -14.83 -25.01
N SER A 31 -25.81 -13.78 -25.83
CA SER A 31 -24.62 -12.92 -25.84
C SER A 31 -24.31 -12.40 -24.43
N GLY A 32 -23.06 -12.51 -24.00
CA GLY A 32 -22.64 -12.13 -22.63
C GLY A 32 -22.82 -13.24 -21.58
N ALA A 33 -23.42 -14.39 -21.90
CA ALA A 33 -23.47 -15.52 -20.98
C ALA A 33 -22.04 -16.03 -20.71
N VAL A 34 -21.66 -16.11 -19.43
CA VAL A 34 -20.33 -16.57 -19.03
C VAL A 34 -20.19 -18.07 -19.33
N CYS A 35 -19.20 -18.41 -20.17
CA CYS A 35 -18.89 -19.79 -20.53
C CYS A 35 -17.58 -20.27 -19.91
N ARG A 36 -16.69 -19.35 -19.50
CA ARG A 36 -15.59 -19.61 -18.57
C ARG A 36 -15.45 -18.44 -17.61
N ALA A 37 -15.40 -18.74 -16.32
CA ALA A 37 -15.07 -17.74 -15.31
C ALA A 37 -13.57 -17.46 -15.31
N ALA A 38 -13.19 -16.23 -14.95
CA ALA A 38 -11.78 -15.89 -14.74
C ALA A 38 -11.19 -16.71 -13.57
N ALA A 39 -10.01 -17.29 -13.77
CA ALA A 39 -9.28 -18.07 -12.77
C ALA A 39 -8.42 -17.21 -11.82
N GLY A 40 -8.34 -15.90 -12.04
CA GLY A 40 -7.62 -14.95 -11.19
C GLY A 40 -7.74 -13.51 -11.67
N PRO A 41 -7.12 -12.54 -10.97
CA PRO A 41 -7.25 -11.12 -11.29
C PRO A 41 -6.63 -10.74 -12.65
N CYS A 42 -5.71 -11.57 -13.16
CA CYS A 42 -5.07 -11.40 -14.46
C CYS A 42 -5.71 -12.21 -15.58
N ASP A 43 -6.82 -12.90 -15.30
CA ASP A 43 -7.60 -13.63 -16.28
C ASP A 43 -8.84 -12.83 -16.68
N LEU A 44 -9.29 -12.98 -17.92
CA LEU A 44 -10.56 -12.43 -18.38
C LEU A 44 -11.66 -13.47 -18.22
N THR A 45 -12.90 -12.98 -18.19
CA THR A 45 -14.08 -13.84 -18.26
C THR A 45 -14.53 -13.93 -19.70
N GLU A 46 -14.80 -15.15 -20.16
CA GLU A 46 -15.19 -15.44 -21.51
C GLU A 46 -16.68 -15.61 -21.55
N THR A 47 -17.25 -14.92 -22.51
CA THR A 47 -18.68 -14.88 -22.71
C THR A 47 -19.03 -15.36 -24.11
N CYS A 48 -20.15 -16.06 -24.19
CA CYS A 48 -20.73 -16.48 -25.45
C CYS A 48 -21.05 -15.27 -26.33
N SER A 49 -20.86 -15.41 -27.64
CA SER A 49 -21.20 -14.36 -28.61
C SER A 49 -22.71 -14.22 -28.82
N GLY A 50 -23.49 -15.27 -28.50
CA GLY A 50 -24.89 -15.40 -28.91
C GLY A 50 -25.09 -16.12 -30.25
N THR A 51 -24.00 -16.52 -30.91
CA THR A 51 -24.02 -17.01 -32.29
C THR A 51 -23.05 -18.16 -32.57
N ASN A 52 -22.32 -18.63 -31.55
CA ASN A 52 -21.33 -19.69 -31.68
C ASN A 52 -21.46 -20.65 -30.49
N ALA A 53 -21.41 -21.95 -30.78
CA ALA A 53 -21.47 -23.03 -29.80
C ALA A 53 -20.24 -23.08 -28.87
N LEU A 54 -19.08 -22.62 -29.35
CA LEU A 54 -17.84 -22.66 -28.60
C LEU A 54 -17.64 -21.39 -27.78
N CYS A 55 -17.14 -21.56 -26.56
CA CYS A 55 -16.60 -20.47 -25.77
C CYS A 55 -15.32 -19.95 -26.47
N PRO A 56 -15.08 -18.63 -26.52
CA PRO A 56 -13.81 -18.13 -27.03
C PRO A 56 -12.63 -18.66 -26.21
N GLY A 57 -11.44 -18.63 -26.81
CA GLY A 57 -10.21 -19.07 -26.15
C GLY A 57 -9.90 -18.26 -24.89
N ASP A 58 -9.10 -18.86 -24.01
CA ASP A 58 -8.61 -18.24 -22.77
C ASP A 58 -7.81 -16.96 -23.06
N ALA A 59 -8.33 -15.84 -22.54
CA ALA A 59 -7.77 -14.52 -22.73
C ALA A 59 -7.17 -13.99 -21.42
N ILE A 60 -5.84 -13.84 -21.40
CA ILE A 60 -5.11 -13.28 -20.26
C ILE A 60 -4.99 -11.76 -20.41
N ARG A 61 -5.10 -11.03 -19.29
CA ARG A 61 -4.88 -9.58 -19.24
C ARG A 61 -3.45 -9.22 -19.62
N SER A 62 -3.26 -8.08 -20.28
CA SER A 62 -1.94 -7.59 -20.69
C SER A 62 -1.02 -7.32 -19.50
N SER A 63 0.29 -7.28 -19.78
CA SER A 63 1.30 -6.98 -18.75
C SER A 63 1.26 -5.56 -18.19
N SER A 64 0.45 -4.69 -18.79
CA SER A 64 0.19 -3.32 -18.33
C SER A 64 -0.99 -3.21 -17.36
N PHE A 65 -1.78 -4.28 -17.19
CA PHE A 65 -2.92 -4.25 -16.28
C PHE A 65 -2.45 -4.39 -14.83
N VAL A 66 -2.64 -3.34 -14.04
CA VAL A 66 -2.37 -3.34 -12.59
C VAL A 66 -3.44 -4.20 -11.91
N CYS A 67 -3.05 -5.37 -11.43
CA CYS A 67 -3.93 -6.32 -10.75
C CYS A 67 -3.99 -6.11 -9.24
N ARG A 68 -2.99 -5.43 -8.67
CA ARG A 68 -3.01 -4.95 -7.30
C ARG A 68 -2.43 -3.53 -7.27
N PRO A 69 -3.20 -2.51 -6.84
CA PRO A 69 -2.67 -1.17 -6.67
C PRO A 69 -1.79 -1.10 -5.41
N SER A 70 -0.87 -0.13 -5.39
CA SER A 70 -0.08 0.18 -4.20
C SER A 70 -1.00 0.58 -3.02
N ALA A 71 -0.74 0.00 -1.85
CA ALA A 71 -1.48 0.23 -0.61
C ALA A 71 -0.84 1.28 0.31
N GLY A 72 0.29 1.87 -0.09
CA GLY A 72 0.97 2.92 0.68
C GLY A 72 2.31 3.35 0.06
N ASP A 73 2.97 4.33 0.67
CA ASP A 73 4.19 4.95 0.11
C ASP A 73 5.33 3.93 -0.09
N CYS A 74 5.35 2.87 0.71
CA CYS A 74 6.36 1.82 0.67
C CYS A 74 5.96 0.59 -0.13
N ASP A 75 4.86 0.66 -0.87
CA ASP A 75 4.30 -0.45 -1.62
C ASP A 75 4.39 -0.24 -3.14
N LEU A 76 4.74 -1.28 -3.91
CA LEU A 76 4.75 -1.21 -5.36
C LEU A 76 3.42 -1.71 -5.92
N PRO A 77 2.89 -1.15 -7.01
CA PRO A 77 1.79 -1.80 -7.71
C PRO A 77 2.31 -3.07 -8.41
N GLU A 78 1.50 -4.13 -8.45
CA GLU A 78 1.78 -5.27 -9.34
C GLU A 78 0.89 -5.24 -10.57
N SER A 79 1.55 -5.47 -11.70
CA SER A 79 0.89 -5.68 -12.97
C SER A 79 0.93 -7.16 -13.34
N CYS A 80 -0.08 -7.59 -14.10
CA CYS A 80 -0.08 -8.93 -14.67
C CYS A 80 1.18 -9.19 -15.49
N THR A 81 1.51 -10.47 -15.70
CA THR A 81 2.67 -10.84 -16.52
C THR A 81 2.35 -10.85 -18.02
N GLY A 82 1.06 -10.81 -18.38
CA GLY A 82 0.62 -11.05 -19.76
C GLY A 82 0.55 -12.54 -20.14
N SER A 83 0.81 -13.45 -19.21
CA SER A 83 0.83 -14.89 -19.50
C SER A 83 0.29 -15.79 -18.38
N GLY A 84 -0.01 -15.24 -17.21
CA GLY A 84 -0.57 -15.97 -16.07
C GLY A 84 -1.87 -15.35 -15.57
N THR A 85 -2.69 -16.17 -14.91
CA THR A 85 -4.00 -15.80 -14.36
C THR A 85 -3.90 -15.09 -13.01
N ALA A 86 -2.82 -15.34 -12.26
CA ALA A 86 -2.55 -14.73 -10.96
C ALA A 86 -1.81 -13.39 -11.09
N CYS A 87 -2.06 -12.50 -10.12
CA CYS A 87 -1.21 -11.33 -9.90
C CYS A 87 0.14 -11.80 -9.32
N PRO A 88 1.27 -11.14 -9.64
CA PRO A 88 2.53 -11.39 -8.96
C PRO A 88 2.42 -11.24 -7.43
N SER A 89 3.39 -11.78 -6.71
CA SER A 89 3.46 -11.60 -5.25
C SER A 89 3.66 -10.13 -4.89
N ASP A 90 3.03 -9.72 -3.78
CA ASP A 90 3.12 -8.39 -3.18
C ASP A 90 4.59 -7.95 -3.02
N ALA A 91 4.95 -6.82 -3.64
CA ALA A 91 6.31 -6.32 -3.67
C ALA A 91 6.43 -4.97 -2.96
N PHE A 92 7.28 -4.90 -1.94
CA PHE A 92 7.55 -3.66 -1.22
C PHE A 92 8.76 -2.91 -1.79
N ARG A 93 8.77 -1.59 -1.61
CA ARG A 93 9.94 -0.77 -1.88
C ARG A 93 11.11 -1.19 -0.96
N PRO A 94 12.36 -1.12 -1.43
CA PRO A 94 13.51 -1.56 -0.65
C PRO A 94 13.70 -0.71 0.61
N SER A 95 14.45 -1.24 1.58
CA SER A 95 14.70 -0.56 2.85
C SER A 95 15.52 0.74 2.74
N SER A 96 16.07 1.03 1.57
CA SER A 96 16.75 2.27 1.24
C SER A 96 15.84 3.35 0.65
N HIS A 97 14.56 3.04 0.38
CA HIS A 97 13.64 4.01 -0.17
C HIS A 97 13.16 4.97 0.91
N VAL A 98 13.50 6.25 0.77
CA VAL A 98 12.98 7.32 1.64
C VAL A 98 11.51 7.56 1.31
N CYS A 99 10.63 7.23 2.25
CA CYS A 99 9.19 7.45 2.12
C CYS A 99 8.74 8.77 2.76
N ARG A 100 9.51 9.28 3.73
CA ARG A 100 9.35 10.62 4.27
C ARG A 100 10.73 11.22 4.51
N ALA A 101 10.97 12.40 3.96
CA ALA A 101 12.20 13.14 4.17
C ALA A 101 12.12 13.93 5.49
N ALA A 102 13.25 14.04 6.20
CA ALA A 102 13.35 14.91 7.36
C ALA A 102 13.07 16.38 6.97
N THR A 103 12.28 17.06 7.81
CA THR A 103 11.86 18.45 7.68
C THR A 103 12.75 19.43 8.45
N GLY A 104 13.68 18.92 9.26
CA GLY A 104 14.64 19.71 10.04
C GLY A 104 15.77 18.87 10.62
N THR A 105 16.71 19.51 11.32
CA THR A 105 17.87 18.83 11.93
C THR A 105 17.51 17.94 13.11
N CYS A 106 16.34 18.16 13.72
CA CYS A 106 15.78 17.35 14.80
C CYS A 106 14.76 16.32 14.34
N ASP A 107 14.66 16.12 13.03
CA ASP A 107 13.74 15.19 12.41
C ASP A 107 14.51 14.00 11.82
N VAL A 108 13.93 12.80 11.85
CA VAL A 108 14.54 11.59 11.28
C VAL A 108 14.02 11.41 9.86
N THR A 109 14.84 10.92 8.93
CA THR A 109 14.32 10.48 7.63
C THR A 109 13.75 9.08 7.79
N GLU A 110 12.49 8.84 7.42
CA GLU A 110 11.97 7.47 7.40
C GLU A 110 12.19 6.82 6.04
N THR A 111 12.75 5.62 6.13
CA THR A 111 12.87 4.72 5.00
C THR A 111 11.89 3.58 5.16
N CYS A 112 11.43 3.04 4.03
CA CYS A 112 10.65 1.82 4.02
C CYS A 112 11.39 0.68 4.73
N THR A 113 10.65 -0.31 5.21
CA THR A 113 11.28 -1.47 5.88
C THR A 113 11.74 -2.54 4.90
N GLY A 114 11.27 -2.50 3.64
CA GLY A 114 11.40 -3.61 2.70
C GLY A 114 10.34 -4.70 2.86
N SER A 115 9.41 -4.53 3.81
CA SER A 115 8.46 -5.58 4.21
C SER A 115 7.07 -5.06 4.62
N SER A 116 6.84 -3.75 4.53
CA SER A 116 5.59 -3.08 4.89
C SER A 116 5.18 -2.12 3.78
N ALA A 117 3.88 -2.06 3.50
CA ALA A 117 3.29 -1.11 2.58
C ALA A 117 3.32 0.34 3.10
N THR A 118 3.32 0.50 4.43
CA THR A 118 3.27 1.81 5.08
C THR A 118 4.68 2.31 5.42
N CYS A 119 4.89 3.62 5.26
CA CYS A 119 6.05 4.29 5.82
C CYS A 119 6.03 4.18 7.35
N PRO A 120 7.18 3.97 8.02
CA PRO A 120 7.23 4.03 9.48
C PRO A 120 6.65 5.34 10.02
N ALA A 121 6.21 5.32 11.28
CA ALA A 121 5.73 6.52 11.94
C ALA A 121 6.83 7.59 12.01
N ASP A 122 6.41 8.85 11.89
CA ASP A 122 7.27 10.04 11.95
C ASP A 122 8.11 10.04 13.24
N GLY A 123 9.44 10.06 13.07
CA GLY A 123 10.40 9.97 14.17
C GLY A 123 11.17 11.28 14.35
N SER A 124 11.32 11.72 15.59
CA SER A 124 12.25 12.80 15.94
C SER A 124 13.61 12.26 16.37
N GLN A 125 14.65 13.09 16.21
CA GLN A 125 15.95 12.81 16.80
C GLN A 125 15.82 12.74 18.33
N PRO A 126 16.65 11.94 19.02
CA PRO A 126 16.63 11.89 20.48
C PRO A 126 16.79 13.28 21.10
N ALA A 127 16.05 13.56 22.17
CA ALA A 127 16.22 14.80 22.92
C ALA A 127 17.67 14.95 23.40
N GLY A 128 18.26 16.14 23.25
CA GLY A 128 19.68 16.38 23.50
C GLY A 128 20.60 16.14 22.28
N THR A 129 20.06 15.73 21.13
CA THR A 129 20.85 15.68 19.88
C THR A 129 21.22 17.10 19.43
N PRO A 130 22.50 17.42 19.20
CA PRO A 130 22.90 18.74 18.71
C PRO A 130 22.27 19.03 17.35
N CYS A 131 21.64 20.20 17.20
CA CYS A 131 20.81 20.49 16.02
C CYS A 131 21.14 21.81 15.30
N ALA A 132 21.87 22.70 15.96
CA ALA A 132 22.41 23.93 15.41
C ALA A 132 23.54 24.45 16.33
N GLY A 133 24.42 25.29 15.78
CA GLY A 133 25.35 26.15 16.53
C GLY A 133 26.05 25.52 17.76
N ALA A 134 26.51 26.38 18.67
CA ALA A 134 26.76 25.97 20.04
C ALA A 134 25.45 26.04 20.83
N ASP A 135 25.30 25.15 21.81
CA ASP A 135 24.19 25.16 22.77
C ASP A 135 22.78 25.00 22.17
N SER A 136 22.63 24.39 20.98
CA SER A 136 21.28 24.05 20.45
C SER A 136 21.07 22.55 20.32
N TYR A 137 19.97 22.08 20.89
CA TYR A 137 19.64 20.65 20.99
C TYR A 137 18.17 20.38 20.67
N CYS A 138 17.90 19.17 20.19
CA CYS A 138 16.54 18.69 19.96
C CYS A 138 15.80 18.51 21.28
N ASP A 139 14.53 18.93 21.31
CA ASP A 139 13.61 18.58 22.40
C ASP A 139 12.84 17.29 22.09
N ALA A 140 11.97 16.88 23.03
CA ALA A 140 11.14 15.69 22.84
C ALA A 140 10.06 15.85 21.75
N ALA A 141 9.78 17.08 21.31
CA ALA A 141 8.84 17.39 20.24
C ALA A 141 9.52 17.47 18.85
N GLY A 142 10.83 17.24 18.75
CA GLY A 142 11.58 17.30 17.50
C GLY A 142 11.90 18.74 17.04
N LEU A 143 11.85 19.72 17.96
CA LEU A 143 12.22 21.10 17.68
C LEU A 143 13.68 21.36 18.07
N CYS A 144 14.38 22.14 17.24
CA CYS A 144 15.74 22.59 17.55
C CYS A 144 15.69 23.82 18.46
N CYS A 145 16.10 23.65 19.72
CA CYS A 145 16.00 24.65 20.76
C CYS A 145 17.37 25.14 21.22
N VAL A 146 17.51 26.44 21.45
CA VAL A 146 18.72 27.01 22.05
C VAL A 146 18.63 26.92 23.57
N LEU A 147 19.62 26.30 24.20
CA LEU A 147 19.80 26.28 25.64
C LEU A 147 20.37 27.64 26.07
N THR A 148 19.51 28.53 26.53
CA THR A 148 19.95 29.78 27.16
C THR A 148 20.06 29.57 28.66
N CYS A 149 21.27 29.28 29.13
CA CYS A 149 21.57 29.24 30.56
C CYS A 149 21.84 30.71 30.98
N THR A 150 20.96 31.34 31.78
CA THR A 150 21.26 32.66 32.38
C THR A 150 22.20 32.45 33.58
N GLY A 151 23.49 32.32 33.31
CA GLY A 151 24.53 32.04 34.31
C GLY A 151 25.68 31.21 33.70
N ILE A 152 26.92 31.51 34.09
CA ILE A 152 28.13 30.99 33.45
C ILE A 152 28.40 29.53 33.83
N VAL A 153 28.74 28.76 32.79
CA VAL A 153 29.39 27.43 32.76
C VAL A 153 28.45 26.25 32.53
N SER A 154 28.28 25.94 31.23
CA SER A 154 27.92 24.66 30.61
C SER A 154 26.65 23.97 31.14
N CYS A 155 25.57 24.10 30.39
CA CYS A 155 24.44 23.18 30.51
C CYS A 155 24.84 21.81 29.94
N PRO A 156 24.61 20.69 30.66
CA PRO A 156 24.89 19.37 30.12
C PRO A 156 23.95 19.03 28.95
N PRO A 157 24.35 18.10 28.05
CA PRO A 157 23.60 17.72 26.86
C PRO A 157 22.28 17.00 27.16
N THR A 158 21.95 16.76 28.42
CA THR A 158 20.70 16.14 28.86
C THR A 158 19.81 17.19 29.54
N CYS A 159 18.62 17.39 29.00
CA CYS A 159 17.55 18.14 29.66
C CYS A 159 17.15 17.39 30.95
N GLY A 160 17.80 17.69 32.08
CA GLY A 160 17.49 17.05 33.36
C GLY A 160 18.54 17.11 34.47
N ALA A 161 19.75 17.65 34.24
CA ALA A 161 20.76 17.74 35.28
C ALA A 161 21.38 19.14 35.35
N CYS A 162 20.77 20.06 36.10
CA CYS A 162 21.43 21.30 36.52
C CYS A 162 21.60 21.27 38.05
N GLY A 163 22.78 21.61 38.54
CA GLY A 163 23.07 21.71 39.97
C GLY A 163 22.29 22.86 40.64
N ALA A 164 22.19 22.82 41.97
CA ALA A 164 21.27 23.59 42.81
C ALA A 164 21.37 25.14 42.74
N ASP A 165 22.33 25.70 41.99
CA ASP A 165 22.65 27.14 42.03
C ASP A 165 22.23 27.92 40.78
N TYR A 166 21.64 27.29 39.75
CA TYR A 166 21.32 27.94 38.48
C TYR A 166 19.92 27.61 37.95
N ALA A 167 19.13 28.65 37.65
CA ALA A 167 17.84 28.51 36.99
C ALA A 167 18.02 28.52 35.47
N CYS A 168 17.81 27.37 34.82
CA CYS A 168 17.64 27.33 33.37
C CYS A 168 16.19 27.64 33.02
N ALA A 169 15.96 28.77 32.33
CA ALA A 169 14.72 28.97 31.59
C ALA A 169 14.81 28.13 30.31
N CYS A 170 14.46 26.85 30.40
CA CYS A 170 14.29 26.03 29.20
C CYS A 170 13.03 26.52 28.48
N ALA A 171 13.19 27.46 27.55
CA ALA A 171 12.07 28.05 26.79
C ALA A 171 11.25 27.01 25.98
N CYS A 172 11.69 25.75 25.93
CA CYS A 172 11.07 24.66 25.16
C CYS A 172 10.29 23.63 25.99
N CYS A 173 10.24 23.73 27.33
CA CYS A 173 9.18 23.06 28.08
C CYS A 173 8.04 24.05 28.24
N GLY A 174 6.96 23.91 27.47
CA GLY A 174 5.72 24.69 27.58
C GLY A 174 4.96 24.51 28.89
N GLY A 175 5.68 24.40 30.01
CA GLY A 175 5.15 24.26 31.35
C GLY A 175 6.13 24.85 32.34
N THR A 176 5.59 25.64 33.26
CA THR A 176 6.22 26.08 34.50
C THR A 176 6.65 24.88 35.34
N LEU A 177 7.77 24.25 35.00
CA LEU A 177 8.42 23.29 35.88
C LEU A 177 9.27 24.09 36.86
N GLY A 178 8.59 24.57 37.90
CA GLY A 178 9.22 24.78 39.20
C GLY A 178 9.68 23.43 39.72
N MET A 179 10.79 22.93 39.19
CA MET A 179 11.52 21.84 39.83
C MET A 179 12.32 22.47 40.96
N SER A 180 11.79 22.33 42.18
CA SER A 180 12.55 22.56 43.39
C SER A 180 13.62 21.46 43.45
N CYS A 181 14.88 21.82 43.26
CA CYS A 181 16.00 20.92 43.52
C CYS A 181 16.20 20.85 45.04
N SER A 182 15.95 19.67 45.63
CA SER A 182 16.27 19.34 47.02
C SER A 182 17.70 18.84 47.16
#